data_AF-A0A428X0N7-F1
#
_entry.id   AF-A0A428X0N7-F1
#
_cell.length_a   1.000
_cell.length_b   1.000
_cell.length_c   1.000
_cell.angle_alpha   90.00
_cell.angle_beta   90.00
_cell.angle_gamma   90.00
#
_symmetry.space_group_name_H-M   'P 1'
#
loop_
_entity.id
_entity.type
_entity.pdbx_description
1 polymer ?
#
loop_
_entity_poly.entity_id
_entity_poly.type
_entity_poly.pdbx_seq_one_letter_code
_entity_poly.pdbx_strand_id
1 'polypeptide(L)' 'MDAVTAAAVAGGADAVAVPVVAAQRLEVCAPCGLDDLLDGIWRHNPRRITVPLSRARLARQQPSRRWPGIRVIDP' A
#
# COMPACT_ATOMS: atom_id res chain seq x y z
N MET A 1 -5.72 23.97 12.39
CA MET A 1 -4.43 23.94 11.69
C MET A 1 -3.86 22.55 11.81
N ASP A 2 -3.57 21.82 10.76
CA ASP A 2 -4.05 21.80 9.39
C ASP A 2 -3.61 20.44 8.83
N ALA A 3 -4.31 20.01 7.79
CA ALA A 3 -4.15 18.75 7.07
C ALA A 3 -2.73 18.17 7.01
N VAL A 4 -2.56 16.90 7.40
CA VAL A 4 -1.63 15.99 6.71
C VAL A 4 -2.33 14.65 6.48
N THR A 5 -3.19 14.66 5.47
CA THR A 5 -3.70 13.48 4.79
C THR A 5 -2.58 12.92 3.92
N ALA A 6 -2.13 11.68 4.19
CA ALA A 6 -1.77 10.69 3.19
C ALA A 6 -1.43 9.35 3.87
N ALA A 7 -2.44 8.56 4.20
CA ALA A 7 -2.24 7.13 4.34
C ALA A 7 -2.06 6.54 2.94
N ALA A 8 -0.83 6.24 2.54
CA ALA A 8 -0.59 5.37 1.39
C ALA A 8 -1.05 3.97 1.76
N VAL A 9 -2.35 3.67 1.55
CA VAL A 9 -2.85 2.30 1.64
C VAL A 9 -2.41 1.59 0.36
N ALA A 10 -1.17 1.10 0.36
CA ALA A 10 -0.72 0.13 -0.63
C ALA A 10 -1.52 -1.16 -0.44
N GLY A 11 -2.20 -1.63 -1.48
CA GLY A 11 -2.74 -2.98 -1.46
C GLY A 11 -1.59 -3.98 -1.53
N GLY A 12 -1.47 -4.80 -0.50
CA GLY A 12 -0.51 -5.93 -0.43
C GLY A 12 0.69 -5.72 0.48
N ALA A 13 1.11 -4.48 0.69
CA ALA A 13 2.25 -4.13 1.54
C ALA A 13 1.76 -3.30 2.74
N ASP A 14 1.88 -3.83 3.96
CA ASP A 14 1.46 -3.17 5.20
C ASP A 14 2.45 -2.07 5.63
N ALA A 15 2.74 -1.12 4.74
CA ALA A 15 3.57 0.03 5.06
C ALA A 15 2.69 1.20 5.51
N VAL A 16 2.91 1.67 6.74
CA VAL A 16 2.37 2.94 7.22
C VAL A 16 3.55 3.88 7.41
N ALA A 17 3.52 5.03 6.75
CA ALA A 17 4.53 6.06 6.89
C ALA A 17 3.93 7.29 7.58
N VAL A 18 4.59 7.81 8.61
CA VAL A 18 4.18 8.99 9.35
C VAL A 18 5.26 10.07 9.22
N PRO A 19 4.93 11.27 8.73
CA PRO A 19 5.88 12.36 8.65
C PRO A 19 6.14 12.95 10.04
N VAL A 20 7.41 13.01 10.42
CA VAL A 20 7.88 13.69 11.63
C VAL A 20 8.39 15.07 11.22
N VAL A 21 7.47 16.03 11.18
CA VAL A 21 7.67 17.36 10.58
C VAL A 21 8.82 18.13 11.23
N ALA A 22 8.98 18.03 12.55
CA ALA A 22 10.05 18.74 13.28
C ALA A 22 11.46 18.22 12.97
N ALA A 23 11.59 16.97 12.50
CA ALA A 23 12.87 16.32 12.25
C ALA A 23 13.17 16.10 10.76
N GLN A 24 12.27 16.53 9.85
CA GLN A 24 12.31 16.18 8.42
C GLN A 24 12.51 14.67 8.18
N ARG A 25 11.96 13.83 9.07
CA ARG A 25 12.10 12.37 9.02
C ARG A 25 10.78 11.73 8.66
N LEU A 26 10.85 10.61 7.94
CA LEU A 26 9.73 9.71 7.72
C LEU A 26 9.94 8.48 8.58
N GLU A 27 9.00 8.23 9.48
CA GLU A 27 8.97 6.97 10.23
C GLU A 27 8.07 5.99 9.48
N VAL A 28 8.59 4.80 9.19
CA VAL A 28 7.89 3.79 8.40
C VAL A 28 7.77 2.51 9.21
N CYS A 29 6.53 2.09 9.48
CA CYS A 29 6.23 0.79 10.05
C CYS A 29 5.85 -0.16 8.92
N ALA A 30 6.66 -1.21 8.72
CA ALA A 30 6.49 -2.20 7.66
C ALA A 30 6.80 -3.61 8.20
N PRO A 31 5.88 -4.22 8.99
CA PRO A 31 6.10 -5.52 9.62
C PRO A 31 6.30 -6.67 8.62
N CYS A 32 5.88 -6.48 7.37
CA CYS A 32 6.06 -7.43 6.28
C CYS A 32 7.16 -7.01 5.29
N GLY A 33 7.98 -6.02 5.65
CA GLY A 33 8.97 -5.41 4.76
C GLY A 33 8.36 -4.38 3.80
N LEU A 34 9.24 -3.75 3.01
CA LEU A 34 8.90 -2.71 2.04
C LEU A 34 9.04 -3.16 0.59
N ASP A 35 9.55 -4.37 0.36
CA ASP A 35 9.92 -4.86 -0.97
C ASP A 35 8.77 -4.75 -1.96
N ASP A 36 7.57 -5.22 -1.59
CA ASP A 36 6.38 -5.09 -2.46
C ASP A 36 6.05 -3.64 -2.80
N LEU A 37 6.20 -2.71 -1.86
CA LEU A 37 5.92 -1.30 -2.10
C LEU A 37 6.95 -0.71 -3.07
N LEU A 38 8.24 -1.01 -2.83
CA LEU A 38 9.36 -0.47 -3.60
C LEU A 38 9.46 -1.07 -5.00
N ASP A 39 9.11 -2.34 -5.15
CA ASP A 39 9.06 -3.06 -6.43
C ASP A 39 7.73 -2.83 -7.17
N GLY A 40 6.80 -2.06 -6.59
CA GLY A 40 5.51 -1.77 -7.18
C GLY A 40 4.61 -3.00 -7.34
N ILE A 41 4.69 -3.95 -6.41
CA ILE A 41 3.91 -5.18 -6.40
C ILE A 41 2.62 -4.97 -5.60
N TRP A 42 1.49 -5.24 -6.25
CA TRP A 42 0.19 -5.35 -5.61
C TRP A 42 -0.18 -6.83 -5.45
N ARG A 43 -0.18 -7.36 -4.23
CA ARG A 43 -0.50 -8.77 -3.95
C ARG A 43 -1.56 -8.95 -2.86
N HIS A 44 -2.17 -10.13 -2.82
CA HIS A 44 -3.06 -10.52 -1.73
C HIS A 44 -2.30 -10.75 -0.42
N ASN A 45 -2.77 -10.15 0.68
CA ASN A 45 -2.30 -10.50 2.03
C ASN A 45 -3.35 -11.38 2.75
N PRO A 46 -3.13 -12.70 2.85
CA PRO A 46 -4.09 -13.63 3.46
C PRO A 46 -4.24 -13.43 4.98
N ARG A 47 -3.29 -12.76 5.64
CA ARG A 47 -3.40 -12.45 7.08
C ARG A 47 -4.40 -11.34 7.39
N ARG A 48 -4.79 -10.54 6.39
CA ARG A 48 -5.53 -9.29 6.60
C ARG A 48 -6.91 -9.27 5.95
N ILE A 49 -7.05 -9.86 4.77
CA ILE A 49 -8.31 -9.86 4.02
C ILE A 49 -8.52 -11.21 3.35
N THR A 50 -9.75 -11.52 2.97
CA THR A 50 -10.08 -12.71 2.17
C THR A 50 -9.82 -12.47 0.68
N VAL A 51 -9.64 -13.55 -0.09
CA VAL A 51 -9.49 -13.49 -1.56
C VAL A 51 -10.62 -12.70 -2.24
N PRO A 52 -11.93 -12.94 -1.93
CA PRO A 52 -13.02 -12.16 -2.53
C PRO A 52 -12.90 -10.65 -2.27
N LEU A 53 -12.55 -10.26 -1.04
CA LEU A 53 -12.37 -8.85 -0.70
C LEU A 53 -11.14 -8.24 -1.39
N SER A 54 -10.07 -9.02 -1.57
CA SER A 54 -8.89 -8.62 -2.34
C SER A 54 -9.25 -8.33 -3.79
N ARG A 55 -9.97 -9.25 -4.45
CA ARG A 55 -10.45 -9.08 -5.83
C ARG A 55 -11.38 -7.88 -5.98
N ALA A 56 -12.32 -7.68 -5.05
CA ALA A 56 -13.21 -6.51 -5.04
C ALA A 56 -12.43 -5.19 -4.92
N ARG A 57 -11.39 -5.14 -4.09
CA ARG A 57 -10.51 -3.97 -3.96
C ARG A 57 -9.71 -3.73 -5.24
N LEU A 58 -9.15 -4.77 -5.84
CA LEU A 58 -8.40 -4.68 -7.09
C LEU A 58 -9.27 -4.08 -8.21
N ALA A 59 -10.49 -4.60 -8.38
CA ALA A 59 -11.45 -4.11 -9.37
C ALA A 59 -11.86 -2.65 -9.13
N ARG A 60 -12.06 -2.25 -7.86
CA ARG A 60 -12.43 -0.87 -7.52
C ARG A 60 -11.28 0.11 -7.75
N GLN A 61 -10.05 -0.27 -7.40
CA GLN A 61 -8.92 0.66 -7.39
C GLN A 61 -8.17 0.73 -8.71
N GLN A 62 -8.26 -0.31 -9.55
CA GLN A 62 -7.62 -0.39 -10.86
C GLN A 62 -6.14 0.07 -10.82
N PRO A 63 -5.30 -0.51 -9.94
CA PRO A 63 -3.96 0.00 -9.66
C PRO A 63 -3.09 0.05 -10.92
N SER A 64 -3.14 -0.93 -11.81
CA SER A 64 -2.38 -0.90 -13.08
C SER A 64 -2.81 0.23 -14.03
N ARG A 65 -4.07 0.68 -13.95
CA ARG A 65 -4.55 1.85 -14.70
C ARG A 65 -4.08 3.15 -14.05
N ARG A 66 -4.12 3.20 -12.72
CA ARG A 66 -3.74 4.39 -11.94
C ARG A 66 -2.24 4.62 -11.96
N TRP A 67 -1.48 3.53 -11.91
CA TRP A 67 -0.03 3.48 -11.76
C TRP A 67 0.52 2.46 -12.77
N PRO A 68 0.91 2.90 -13.97
CA PRO A 68 1.29 2.01 -15.07
C PRO A 68 2.46 1.05 -14.77
N GLY A 69 3.30 1.37 -13.78
CA GLY A 69 4.42 0.52 -13.35
C GLY A 69 4.07 -0.58 -12.34
N ILE A 70 2.83 -0.65 -11.86
CA ILE A 70 2.44 -1.64 -10.85
C ILE A 70 2.26 -3.02 -11.46
N ARG A 71 2.89 -4.02 -10.83
CA ARG A 71 2.67 -5.43 -11.10
C ARG A 71 1.61 -5.98 -10.15
N VAL A 72 0.49 -6.44 -10.68
CA VAL A 72 -0.54 -7.13 -9.91
C VAL A 72 -0.27 -8.62 -9.90
N ILE A 73 -0.23 -9.22 -8.71
CA ILE A 73 -0.22 -10.68 -8.54
C ILE A 73 -1.64 -11.09 -8.16
N ASP A 74 -2.29 -11.86 -9.04
CA ASP A 74 -3.67 -12.27 -8.82
C ASP A 74 -3.78 -13.17 -7.56
N PRO A 75 -4.80 -12.96 -6.69
CA PRO A 75 -5.01 -13.71 -5.45
C PRO A 75 -5.42 -15.16 -5.63
#